data_AF-A0A1G0ZFJ6-F1
#
_entry.id   AF-A0A1G0ZFJ6-F1
#
_cell.length_a   1.000
_cell.length_b   1.000
_cell.length_c   1.000
_cell.angle_alpha   90.00
_cell.angle_beta   90.00
_cell.angle_gamma   90.00
#
_symmetry.space_group_name_H-M   'P 1'
#
loop_
_entity.id
_entity.type
_entity.pdbx_description
1 polymer ?
#
loop_
_entity_poly.entity_id
_entity_poly.type
_entity_poly.pdbx_seq_one_letter_code
_entity_poly.pdbx_strand_id
1 'polypeptide(L)'
;MAEDGKNEQIQADGQNASVADIVLFVKNLCLTYSQLAYYPPTHPVTIKQMQEAWKELQPVFEKFGDVNISLTEGKLLFFGMPVEERNPAVSKFSKHFEQLHIHSIKFKKGLTNEEFVTFFTFFCKDPQAIADAGGVDAIIREKNLNHITFNTAVYRVINEDEKVVNKSAVFSSTASTEMDSKTEMLRYFLNKMMEKSEDQKELMDEIKNDPEKMAGQIVKLIEHLGTDGQYDKDSMVEALLHNIQMVSDTMSKKDSSATEEHETIGGAMMSLENELKRKSKNLSSGASVRFIKKITDVISSYTDKAKADKVIGEYLSHEKSLKAAEQMMKEVSIGSSADQRILARLKELVKEKGMQEDELIAHLEQNIAAKKPKRQISRTFHPLAERIEHELDSDFKEMKADDKKKLLDYLNNVYVRETKKLEDKADDLQHELEDIQEDVEDAFDDTNIGFILVDRKQNVCSLEHGDKLPFRLKLNEPLPAELLGLIEKNRDSESFQIGDTTVMHVGRTSENHLKSILFQF
;
A
#
# COMPACT_ATOMS: atom_id res chain seq x y z
N MET A 1 -7.65 25.46 -69.52
CA MET A 1 -7.09 26.59 -68.77
C MET A 1 -7.77 26.58 -67.41
N ALA A 2 -6.96 26.71 -66.36
CA ALA A 2 -7.20 26.21 -65.02
C ALA A 2 -8.38 26.87 -64.27
N GLU A 3 -9.17 26.04 -63.59
CA GLU A 3 -9.99 26.44 -62.44
C GLU A 3 -9.12 26.33 -61.19
N ASP A 4 -8.92 27.47 -60.53
CA ASP A 4 -8.06 27.64 -59.36
C ASP A 4 -8.90 27.36 -58.09
N GLY A 5 -8.86 26.11 -57.63
CA GLY A 5 -9.47 25.67 -56.38
C GLY A 5 -8.58 26.03 -55.19
N LYS A 6 -8.98 27.03 -54.40
CA LYS A 6 -8.45 27.22 -53.05
C LYS A 6 -9.17 26.29 -52.08
N ASN A 7 -8.54 25.14 -51.86
CA ASN A 7 -8.85 24.18 -50.83
C ASN A 7 -8.20 24.67 -49.51
N GLU A 8 -8.96 25.33 -48.63
CA GLU A 8 -8.53 25.54 -47.25
C GLU A 8 -8.69 24.22 -46.48
N GLN A 9 -7.58 23.49 -46.36
CA GLN A 9 -7.43 22.38 -45.43
C GLN A 9 -7.56 22.91 -43.99
N ILE A 10 -8.73 22.70 -43.39
CA ILE A 10 -8.87 22.68 -41.93
C ILE A 10 -8.13 21.42 -41.47
N GLN A 11 -6.92 21.61 -40.95
CA GLN A 11 -6.13 20.56 -40.31
C GLN A 11 -6.91 20.04 -39.09
N ALA A 12 -7.30 18.77 -39.16
CA ALA A 12 -7.81 18.01 -38.04
C ALA A 12 -6.65 17.66 -37.11
N ASP A 13 -6.32 18.58 -36.20
CA ASP A 13 -5.43 18.32 -35.08
C ASP A 13 -6.24 17.60 -33.98
N GLY A 14 -6.51 16.31 -34.23
CA GLY A 14 -7.16 15.41 -33.28
C GLY A 14 -6.20 15.04 -32.16
N GLN A 15 -6.01 15.96 -31.22
CA GLN A 15 -5.16 15.78 -30.04
C GLN A 15 -5.79 14.78 -29.05
N ASN A 16 -4.96 13.86 -28.58
CA ASN A 16 -5.31 12.82 -27.61
C ASN A 16 -5.81 13.44 -26.31
N ALA A 17 -7.06 13.16 -25.93
CA ALA A 17 -7.59 13.65 -24.66
C ALA A 17 -6.91 12.97 -23.46
N SER A 18 -6.36 13.73 -22.51
CA SER A 18 -5.62 13.30 -21.31
C SER A 18 -6.42 13.51 -20.01
N VAL A 19 -5.92 13.03 -18.87
CA VAL A 19 -6.49 13.33 -17.53
C VAL A 19 -6.60 14.84 -17.30
N ALA A 20 -5.72 15.63 -17.94
CA ALA A 20 -5.78 17.08 -17.88
C ALA A 20 -7.09 17.64 -18.44
N ASP A 21 -7.70 17.03 -19.46
CA ASP A 21 -8.94 17.54 -20.08
C ASP A 21 -10.15 17.30 -19.18
N ILE A 22 -10.14 16.20 -18.43
CA ILE A 22 -11.12 15.92 -17.39
C ILE A 22 -11.02 16.97 -16.28
N VAL A 23 -9.80 17.20 -15.78
CA VAL A 23 -9.56 18.19 -14.72
C VAL A 23 -9.95 19.59 -15.22
N LEU A 24 -9.65 19.90 -16.48
CA LEU A 24 -9.97 21.19 -17.10
C LEU A 24 -11.48 21.37 -17.29
N PHE A 25 -12.18 20.32 -17.74
CA PHE A 25 -13.65 20.32 -17.83
C PHE A 25 -14.29 20.57 -16.46
N VAL A 26 -13.91 19.81 -15.44
CA VAL A 26 -14.48 19.93 -14.09
C VAL A 26 -14.19 21.30 -13.49
N LYS A 27 -12.97 21.81 -13.68
CA LYS A 27 -12.61 23.17 -13.27
C LYS A 27 -13.48 24.21 -13.96
N ASN A 28 -13.64 24.12 -15.27
CA ASN A 28 -14.45 25.05 -16.05
C ASN A 28 -15.94 24.96 -15.70
N LEU A 29 -16.45 23.76 -15.37
CA LEU A 29 -17.80 23.54 -14.87
C LEU A 29 -18.03 24.29 -13.54
N CYS A 30 -17.11 24.12 -12.58
CA CYS A 30 -17.19 24.80 -11.27
C CYS A 30 -17.01 26.32 -11.38
N LEU A 31 -16.17 26.77 -12.31
CA LEU A 31 -15.99 28.19 -12.61
C LEU A 31 -17.23 28.80 -13.25
N THR A 32 -17.88 28.09 -14.17
CA THR A 32 -19.15 28.51 -14.79
C THR A 32 -20.21 28.75 -13.72
N TYR A 33 -20.38 27.80 -12.80
CA TYR A 33 -21.28 27.96 -11.65
C TYR A 33 -20.91 29.17 -10.79
N SER A 34 -19.63 29.34 -10.48
CA SER A 34 -19.15 30.46 -9.67
C SER A 34 -19.42 31.82 -10.33
N GLN A 35 -19.30 31.92 -11.66
CA GLN A 35 -19.56 33.16 -12.39
C GLN A 35 -21.05 33.47 -12.49
N LEU A 36 -21.90 32.45 -12.63
CA LEU A 36 -23.36 32.59 -12.63
C LEU A 36 -23.91 33.14 -11.31
N ALA A 37 -23.16 32.99 -10.21
CA ALA A 37 -23.51 33.60 -8.93
C ALA A 37 -23.35 35.14 -8.91
N TYR A 38 -22.53 35.70 -9.81
CA TYR A 38 -22.22 37.14 -9.85
C TYR A 38 -22.76 37.84 -11.10
N TYR A 39 -22.91 37.12 -12.20
CA TYR A 39 -23.30 37.67 -13.49
C TYR A 39 -24.50 36.94 -14.07
N PRO A 40 -25.43 37.64 -14.75
CA PRO A 40 -26.53 36.98 -15.43
C PRO A 40 -26.01 36.04 -16.54
N PRO A 41 -26.77 35.01 -16.94
CA PRO A 41 -26.38 34.09 -18.00
C PRO A 41 -26.09 34.76 -19.35
N THR A 42 -26.62 35.97 -19.57
CA THR A 42 -26.42 36.77 -20.79
C THR A 42 -25.14 37.62 -20.77
N HIS A 43 -24.42 37.65 -19.65
CA HIS A 43 -23.20 38.45 -19.53
C HIS A 43 -22.06 37.82 -20.35
N PRO A 44 -21.23 38.61 -21.07
CA PRO A 44 -20.18 38.08 -21.95
C PRO A 44 -19.19 37.13 -21.25
N VAL A 45 -18.87 37.40 -19.98
CA VAL A 45 -17.96 36.56 -19.18
C VAL A 45 -18.55 35.16 -18.98
N THR A 46 -19.83 35.09 -18.60
CA THR A 46 -20.52 33.84 -18.35
C THR A 46 -20.71 33.02 -19.63
N ILE A 47 -21.08 33.68 -20.74
CA ILE A 47 -21.21 33.05 -22.06
C ILE A 47 -19.87 32.44 -22.48
N LYS A 48 -18.79 33.20 -22.35
CA LYS A 48 -17.44 32.72 -22.68
C LYS A 48 -17.06 31.49 -21.84
N GLN A 49 -17.32 31.53 -20.54
CA GLN A 49 -16.99 30.40 -19.65
C GLN A 49 -17.83 29.15 -19.94
N MET A 50 -19.12 29.30 -20.26
CA MET A 50 -19.97 28.19 -20.72
C MET A 50 -19.45 27.58 -22.02
N GLN A 51 -18.99 28.41 -22.97
CA GLN A 51 -18.39 27.95 -24.22
C GLN A 51 -17.06 27.22 -23.99
N GLU A 52 -16.23 27.69 -23.06
CA GLU A 52 -15.00 27.00 -22.66
C GLU A 52 -15.33 25.64 -22.03
N ALA A 53 -16.27 25.58 -21.07
CA ALA A 53 -16.70 24.31 -20.47
C ALA A 53 -17.28 23.34 -21.50
N TRP A 54 -18.05 23.84 -22.48
CA TRP A 54 -18.56 23.05 -23.59
C TRP A 54 -17.44 22.48 -24.47
N LYS A 55 -16.46 23.31 -24.83
CA LYS A 55 -15.30 22.91 -25.62
C LYS A 55 -14.51 21.79 -24.96
N GLU A 56 -14.32 21.86 -23.63
CA GLU A 56 -13.63 20.81 -22.87
C GLU A 56 -14.45 19.52 -22.73
N LEU A 57 -15.78 19.61 -22.77
CA LEU A 57 -16.64 18.43 -22.66
C LEU A 57 -16.61 17.57 -23.94
N GLN A 58 -16.44 18.17 -25.11
CA GLN A 58 -16.40 17.45 -26.39
C GLN A 58 -15.32 16.34 -26.48
N PRO A 59 -14.03 16.61 -26.18
CA PRO A 59 -13.02 15.56 -26.20
C PRO A 59 -13.27 14.47 -25.15
N VAL A 60 -13.89 14.82 -24.01
CA VAL A 60 -14.29 13.85 -22.98
C VAL A 60 -15.37 12.92 -23.51
N PHE A 61 -16.38 13.42 -24.24
CA PHE A 61 -17.41 12.57 -24.87
C PHE A 61 -16.84 11.63 -25.93
N GLU A 62 -15.87 12.09 -26.73
CA GLU A 62 -15.28 11.24 -27.76
C GLU A 62 -14.50 10.07 -27.16
N LYS A 63 -13.85 10.29 -26.03
CA LYS A 63 -13.03 9.27 -25.37
C LYS A 63 -13.81 8.34 -24.45
N PHE A 64 -14.67 8.89 -23.61
CA PHE A 64 -15.30 8.15 -22.50
C PHE A 64 -16.78 7.85 -22.72
N GLY A 65 -17.40 8.41 -23.76
CA GLY A 65 -18.85 8.33 -23.93
C GLY A 65 -19.55 9.17 -22.86
N ASP A 66 -20.59 8.61 -22.24
CA ASP A 66 -21.38 9.32 -21.22
C ASP A 66 -20.51 9.78 -20.04
N VAL A 67 -20.76 11.01 -19.58
CA VAL A 67 -20.01 11.65 -18.50
C VAL A 67 -20.89 11.68 -17.25
N ASN A 68 -20.37 11.17 -16.13
CA ASN A 68 -21.08 11.17 -14.85
C ASN A 68 -20.33 11.95 -13.78
N ILE A 69 -21.05 12.85 -13.12
CA ILE A 69 -20.61 13.62 -11.95
C ILE A 69 -21.48 13.21 -10.78
N SER A 70 -20.89 12.80 -9.66
CA SER A 70 -21.65 12.42 -8.47
C SER A 70 -21.18 13.15 -7.22
N LEU A 71 -22.02 13.18 -6.21
CA LEU A 71 -21.72 13.71 -4.89
C LEU A 71 -21.83 12.58 -3.87
N THR A 72 -20.73 12.30 -3.15
CA THR A 72 -20.67 11.28 -2.10
C THR A 72 -19.97 11.86 -0.88
N GLU A 73 -20.60 11.82 0.29
CA GLU A 73 -20.02 12.34 1.55
C GLU A 73 -19.54 13.81 1.43
N GLY A 74 -20.28 14.65 0.70
CA GLY A 74 -19.94 16.06 0.45
C GLY A 74 -18.83 16.26 -0.60
N LYS A 75 -18.26 15.18 -1.14
CA LYS A 75 -17.20 15.20 -2.15
C LYS A 75 -17.76 15.04 -3.55
N LEU A 76 -17.38 15.95 -4.43
CA LEU A 76 -17.68 15.83 -5.85
C LEU A 76 -16.75 14.77 -6.46
N LEU A 77 -17.35 13.79 -7.13
CA LEU A 77 -16.66 12.73 -7.83
C LEU A 77 -16.90 12.88 -9.33
N PHE A 78 -15.86 12.67 -10.13
CA PHE A 78 -15.91 12.66 -11.58
C PHE A 78 -15.34 11.34 -12.09
N PHE A 79 -16.16 10.53 -12.77
CA PHE A 79 -15.83 9.12 -13.04
C PHE A 79 -15.34 8.37 -11.77
N GLY A 80 -15.95 8.67 -10.61
CA GLY A 80 -15.56 8.08 -9.33
C GLY A 80 -14.28 8.64 -8.70
N MET A 81 -13.55 9.54 -9.36
CA MET A 81 -12.38 10.21 -8.81
C MET A 81 -12.79 11.46 -8.02
N PRO A 82 -12.28 11.68 -6.79
CA PRO A 82 -12.54 12.91 -6.07
C PRO A 82 -11.90 14.11 -6.78
N VAL A 83 -12.70 15.13 -7.02
CA VAL A 83 -12.23 16.42 -7.51
C VAL A 83 -11.61 17.17 -6.34
N GLU A 84 -10.40 17.72 -6.51
CA GLU A 84 -9.66 18.38 -5.42
C GLU A 84 -10.51 19.39 -4.62
N GLU A 85 -10.76 19.08 -3.35
CA GLU A 85 -11.55 19.93 -2.43
C GLU A 85 -10.86 21.23 -2.03
N ARG A 86 -9.55 21.38 -2.29
CA ARG A 86 -8.80 22.60 -1.95
C ARG A 86 -9.27 23.82 -2.75
N ASN A 87 -10.05 23.64 -3.81
CA ASN A 87 -10.63 24.71 -4.60
C ASN A 87 -12.00 25.17 -4.03
N PRO A 88 -12.15 26.43 -3.57
CA PRO A 88 -13.42 26.95 -3.06
C PRO A 88 -14.60 26.86 -4.04
N ALA A 89 -14.34 26.88 -5.35
CA ALA A 89 -15.39 26.73 -6.37
C ALA A 89 -16.00 25.33 -6.35
N VAL A 90 -15.19 24.29 -6.13
CA VAL A 90 -15.63 22.89 -6.04
C VAL A 90 -16.49 22.71 -4.79
N SER A 91 -16.06 23.23 -3.63
CA SER A 91 -16.85 23.16 -2.39
C SER A 91 -18.21 23.85 -2.51
N LYS A 92 -18.27 25.02 -3.18
CA LYS A 92 -19.55 25.71 -3.45
C LYS A 92 -20.45 24.89 -4.39
N PHE A 93 -19.87 24.27 -5.40
CA PHE A 93 -20.60 23.42 -6.34
C PHE A 93 -21.15 22.15 -5.66
N SER A 94 -20.37 21.50 -4.79
CA SER A 94 -20.83 20.37 -3.97
C SER A 94 -22.02 20.74 -3.08
N LYS A 95 -21.95 21.87 -2.37
CA LYS A 95 -23.05 22.35 -1.53
C LYS A 95 -24.32 22.61 -2.33
N HIS A 96 -24.17 23.04 -3.58
CA HIS A 96 -25.31 23.26 -4.47
C HIS A 96 -26.00 21.96 -4.87
N PHE A 97 -25.23 20.89 -5.12
CA PHE A 97 -25.78 19.54 -5.30
C PHE A 97 -26.61 19.12 -4.08
N GLU A 98 -26.10 19.32 -2.87
CA GLU A 98 -26.80 19.00 -1.61
C GLU A 98 -28.11 19.78 -1.47
N GLN A 99 -28.08 21.09 -1.73
CA GLN A 99 -29.24 21.98 -1.63
C GLN A 99 -30.35 21.60 -2.63
N LEU A 100 -29.98 21.10 -3.81
CA LEU A 100 -30.93 20.64 -4.82
C LEU A 100 -31.36 19.18 -4.64
N HIS A 101 -30.84 18.48 -3.62
CA HIS A 101 -31.03 17.03 -3.42
C HIS A 101 -30.62 16.20 -4.66
N ILE A 102 -29.53 16.63 -5.31
CA ILE A 102 -28.94 15.96 -6.46
C ILE A 102 -27.70 15.19 -6.01
N HIS A 103 -27.69 13.89 -6.29
CA HIS A 103 -26.59 12.98 -5.97
C HIS A 103 -25.73 12.69 -7.20
N SER A 104 -26.30 12.81 -8.39
CA SER A 104 -25.56 12.61 -9.64
C SER A 104 -26.17 13.38 -10.80
N ILE A 105 -25.31 13.76 -11.75
CA ILE A 105 -25.65 14.33 -13.05
C ILE A 105 -24.90 13.51 -14.10
N LYS A 106 -25.66 12.91 -15.02
CA LYS A 106 -25.12 12.22 -16.18
C LYS A 106 -25.43 13.02 -17.43
N PHE A 107 -24.37 13.38 -18.16
CA PHE A 107 -24.43 13.94 -19.50
C PHE A 107 -24.22 12.80 -20.50
N LYS A 108 -25.16 12.61 -21.42
CA LYS A 108 -25.11 11.53 -22.42
C LYS A 108 -24.40 12.00 -23.69
N LYS A 109 -23.66 11.10 -24.35
CA LYS A 109 -23.13 11.37 -25.69
C LYS A 109 -24.31 11.71 -26.62
N GLY A 110 -24.17 12.79 -27.38
CA GLY A 110 -25.27 13.39 -28.15
C GLY A 110 -25.86 14.65 -27.55
N LEU A 111 -25.43 15.04 -26.34
CA LEU A 111 -25.71 16.35 -25.76
C LEU A 111 -25.38 17.46 -26.76
N THR A 112 -26.23 18.47 -26.84
CA THR A 112 -26.02 19.66 -27.67
C THR A 112 -25.56 20.85 -26.84
N ASN A 113 -24.88 21.83 -27.46
CA ASN A 113 -24.50 23.07 -26.79
C ASN A 113 -25.74 23.83 -26.26
N GLU A 114 -26.85 23.79 -26.98
CA GLU A 114 -28.11 24.41 -26.56
C GLU A 114 -28.66 23.77 -25.28
N GLU A 115 -28.66 22.43 -25.19
CA GLU A 115 -29.04 21.71 -23.97
C GLU A 115 -28.07 22.01 -22.82
N PHE A 116 -26.76 22.10 -23.08
CA PHE A 116 -25.74 22.39 -22.08
C PHE A 116 -25.88 23.80 -21.50
N VAL A 117 -26.08 24.80 -22.35
CA VAL A 117 -26.36 26.18 -21.92
C VAL A 117 -27.68 26.24 -21.15
N THR A 118 -28.72 25.60 -21.68
CA THR A 118 -30.04 25.54 -21.01
C THR A 118 -29.91 24.92 -19.61
N PHE A 119 -29.11 23.86 -19.47
CA PHE A 119 -28.80 23.26 -18.19
C PHE A 119 -28.21 24.27 -17.20
N PHE A 120 -27.14 24.97 -17.57
CA PHE A 120 -26.52 25.95 -16.67
C PHE A 120 -27.46 27.10 -16.29
N THR A 121 -28.32 27.53 -17.21
CA THR A 121 -29.25 28.64 -16.94
C THR A 121 -30.30 28.34 -15.87
N PHE A 122 -30.71 27.06 -15.72
CA PHE A 122 -31.64 26.67 -14.66
C PHE A 122 -30.90 26.11 -13.46
N PHE A 123 -29.85 25.31 -13.68
CA PHE A 123 -29.14 24.61 -12.63
C PHE A 123 -28.52 25.59 -11.63
N CYS A 124 -28.07 26.76 -12.08
CA CYS A 124 -27.49 27.79 -11.21
C CYS A 124 -28.50 28.77 -10.62
N LYS A 125 -29.81 28.54 -10.78
CA LYS A 125 -30.83 29.34 -10.08
C LYS A 125 -30.84 29.01 -8.59
N ASP A 126 -31.48 29.89 -7.83
CA ASP A 126 -31.73 29.66 -6.42
C ASP A 126 -32.48 28.32 -6.21
N PRO A 127 -32.05 27.49 -5.23
CA PRO A 127 -32.71 26.22 -4.92
C PRO A 127 -34.21 26.33 -4.67
N GLN A 128 -34.67 27.42 -4.05
CA GLN A 128 -36.10 27.65 -3.82
C GLN A 128 -36.83 27.89 -5.14
N ALA A 129 -36.25 28.66 -6.06
CA ALA A 129 -36.85 28.90 -7.37
C ALA A 129 -36.95 27.61 -8.21
N ILE A 130 -35.99 26.69 -8.05
CA ILE A 130 -36.03 25.36 -8.69
C ILE A 130 -37.13 24.49 -8.03
N ALA A 131 -37.25 24.53 -6.71
CA ALA A 131 -38.31 23.83 -5.98
C ALA A 131 -39.71 24.35 -6.38
N ASP A 132 -39.89 25.67 -6.46
CA ASP A 132 -41.15 26.33 -6.85
C ASP A 132 -41.56 25.99 -8.30
N ALA A 133 -40.59 25.71 -9.18
CA ALA A 133 -40.82 25.24 -10.54
C ALA A 133 -41.15 23.74 -10.63
N GLY A 134 -41.33 23.05 -9.49
CA GLY A 134 -41.64 21.63 -9.43
C GLY A 134 -40.41 20.72 -9.38
N GLY A 135 -39.23 21.27 -9.11
CA GLY A 135 -37.97 20.54 -8.99
C GLY A 135 -37.26 20.31 -10.33
N VAL A 136 -36.08 19.70 -10.23
CA VAL A 136 -35.14 19.50 -11.35
C VAL A 136 -35.76 18.65 -12.47
N ASP A 137 -36.48 17.58 -12.11
CA ASP A 137 -37.13 16.68 -13.07
C ASP A 137 -38.29 17.34 -13.83
N ALA A 138 -38.98 18.31 -13.21
CA ALA A 138 -40.02 19.07 -13.89
C ALA A 138 -39.41 20.01 -14.93
N ILE A 139 -38.33 20.71 -14.57
CA ILE A 139 -37.62 21.63 -15.48
C ILE A 139 -37.01 20.88 -16.67
N ILE A 140 -36.40 19.71 -16.46
CA ILE A 140 -35.85 18.88 -17.55
C ILE A 140 -36.91 18.51 -18.57
N ARG A 141 -38.08 18.07 -18.09
CA ARG A 141 -39.22 17.72 -18.95
C ARG A 141 -39.77 18.94 -19.67
N GLU A 142 -39.90 20.07 -18.99
CA GLU A 142 -40.37 21.33 -19.59
C GLU A 142 -39.41 21.85 -20.67
N LYS A 143 -38.09 21.72 -20.43
CA LYS A 143 -37.03 22.21 -21.33
C LYS A 143 -36.58 21.17 -22.38
N ASN A 144 -37.18 19.98 -22.40
CA ASN A 144 -36.85 18.89 -23.32
C ASN A 144 -35.35 18.51 -23.32
N LEU A 145 -34.73 18.45 -22.14
CA LEU A 145 -33.31 18.06 -22.01
C LEU A 145 -33.20 16.53 -22.02
N ASN A 146 -32.90 15.93 -23.18
CA ASN A 146 -32.94 14.48 -23.37
C ASN A 146 -31.61 13.80 -22.99
N HIS A 147 -30.52 14.56 -23.10
CA HIS A 147 -29.16 14.07 -22.86
C HIS A 147 -28.62 14.39 -21.47
N ILE A 148 -29.47 14.86 -20.56
CA ILE A 148 -29.07 15.17 -19.18
C ILE A 148 -30.03 14.45 -18.24
N THR A 149 -29.49 13.61 -17.38
CA THR A 149 -30.27 12.88 -16.38
C THR A 149 -29.68 13.09 -15.00
N PHE A 150 -30.53 13.24 -13.99
CA PHE A 150 -30.13 13.43 -12.61
C PHE A 150 -30.49 12.18 -11.81
N ASN A 151 -29.76 11.93 -10.72
CA ASN A 151 -30.05 10.86 -9.77
C ASN A 151 -30.19 9.48 -10.43
N THR A 152 -29.49 9.26 -11.55
CA THR A 152 -29.34 7.94 -12.17
C THR A 152 -28.54 7.06 -11.22
N ALA A 153 -29.25 6.36 -10.32
CA ALA A 153 -28.77 5.57 -9.19
C ALA A 153 -28.03 6.37 -8.10
N VAL A 154 -28.64 6.41 -6.92
CA VAL A 154 -28.06 6.94 -5.68
C VAL A 154 -27.20 5.83 -5.06
N TYR A 155 -25.89 6.04 -4.95
CA TYR A 155 -25.03 5.25 -4.07
C TYR A 155 -25.44 5.57 -2.62
N ARG A 156 -26.23 4.70 -1.99
CA ARG A 156 -26.61 4.85 -0.58
C ARG A 156 -25.73 3.90 0.24
N VAL A 157 -24.85 4.46 1.08
CA VAL A 157 -24.16 3.70 2.13
C VAL A 157 -25.25 3.20 3.08
N ILE A 158 -25.47 1.89 3.14
CA ILE A 158 -26.37 1.27 4.11
C ILE A 158 -25.53 0.87 5.31
N ASN A 159 -25.78 1.49 6.46
CA ASN A 159 -25.26 1.02 7.75
C ASN A 159 -26.13 -0.14 8.25
N GLU A 160 -25.51 -1.07 8.99
CA GLU A 160 -25.92 -2.46 9.22
C GLU A 160 -27.28 -2.71 9.94
N ASP A 161 -28.03 -1.67 10.37
CA ASP A 161 -29.12 -1.86 11.35
C ASP A 161 -30.54 -1.39 10.96
N GLU A 162 -30.82 -1.07 9.69
CA GLU A 162 -32.18 -0.63 9.31
C GLU A 162 -33.01 -1.70 8.57
N LYS A 163 -33.96 -2.28 9.32
CA LYS A 163 -34.89 -3.32 8.86
C LYS A 163 -36.08 -2.69 8.13
N VAL A 164 -36.13 -2.76 6.79
CA VAL A 164 -37.31 -2.34 6.02
C VAL A 164 -38.06 -3.55 5.44
N VAL A 165 -39.36 -3.59 5.75
CA VAL A 165 -40.34 -4.62 5.38
C VAL A 165 -40.81 -4.41 3.94
N ASN A 166 -41.09 -5.50 3.22
CA ASN A 166 -41.18 -5.55 1.75
C ASN A 166 -42.61 -5.42 1.17
N LYS A 167 -42.73 -4.84 -0.04
CA LYS A 167 -43.69 -5.11 -1.14
C LYS A 167 -43.40 -4.10 -2.27
N SER A 168 -43.10 -4.42 -3.53
CA SER A 168 -43.16 -5.67 -4.29
C SER A 168 -42.31 -5.55 -5.58
N ALA A 169 -41.49 -6.58 -5.83
CA ALA A 169 -41.06 -7.14 -7.12
C ALA A 169 -40.65 -6.22 -8.29
N VAL A 170 -39.33 -6.06 -8.52
CA VAL A 170 -38.71 -6.13 -9.86
C VAL A 170 -37.25 -6.61 -9.70
N PHE A 171 -36.98 -7.76 -10.33
CA PHE A 171 -35.69 -8.34 -10.75
C PHE A 171 -34.56 -8.63 -9.76
N SER A 172 -34.29 -9.93 -9.68
CA SER A 172 -33.08 -10.57 -9.19
C SER A 172 -31.81 -10.08 -9.89
N SER A 173 -30.82 -9.65 -9.11
CA SER A 173 -29.37 -9.90 -9.31
C SER A 173 -28.58 -8.93 -8.42
N THR A 174 -28.41 -9.25 -7.14
CA THR A 174 -27.75 -8.37 -6.16
C THR A 174 -26.66 -9.11 -5.39
N ALA A 175 -25.54 -9.33 -6.06
CA ALA A 175 -24.27 -9.72 -5.43
C ALA A 175 -23.04 -9.09 -6.11
N SER A 176 -23.18 -8.49 -7.30
CA SER A 176 -22.05 -8.20 -8.19
C SER A 176 -21.71 -6.71 -8.37
N THR A 177 -22.44 -5.76 -7.77
CA THR A 177 -22.38 -4.35 -8.20
C THR A 177 -21.60 -3.41 -7.27
N GLU A 178 -21.33 -3.78 -6.01
CA GLU A 178 -20.47 -3.00 -5.08
C GLU A 178 -18.97 -3.28 -5.26
N MET A 179 -18.62 -4.50 -5.65
CA MET A 179 -17.24 -4.95 -5.90
C MET A 179 -16.66 -4.39 -7.20
N ASP A 180 -17.51 -4.13 -8.20
CA ASP A 180 -17.07 -3.75 -9.55
C ASP A 180 -16.47 -2.34 -9.60
N SER A 181 -17.00 -1.35 -8.87
CA SER A 181 -16.56 0.06 -8.98
C SER A 181 -15.21 0.35 -8.31
N LYS A 182 -14.87 -0.32 -7.20
CA LYS A 182 -13.52 -0.20 -6.58
C LYS A 182 -12.49 -1.01 -7.34
N THR A 183 -12.88 -2.16 -7.87
CA THR A 183 -12.02 -3.03 -8.68
C THR A 183 -11.77 -2.43 -10.06
N GLU A 184 -12.72 -1.69 -10.65
CA GLU A 184 -12.54 -0.90 -11.88
C GLU A 184 -11.63 0.32 -11.67
N MET A 185 -11.73 1.01 -10.53
CA MET A 185 -10.80 2.10 -10.15
C MET A 185 -9.35 1.61 -10.00
N LEU A 186 -9.18 0.41 -9.43
CA LEU A 186 -7.89 -0.29 -9.29
C LEU A 186 -7.35 -0.80 -10.63
N ARG A 187 -8.25 -1.33 -11.49
CA ARG A 187 -7.96 -1.73 -12.87
C ARG A 187 -7.50 -0.57 -13.73
N TYR A 188 -8.14 0.60 -13.60
CA TYR A 188 -7.76 1.81 -14.31
C TYR A 188 -6.39 2.32 -13.84
N PHE A 189 -6.13 2.33 -12.53
CA PHE A 189 -4.82 2.68 -11.99
C PHE A 189 -3.72 1.71 -12.44
N LEU A 190 -3.99 0.39 -12.43
CA LEU A 190 -3.05 -0.63 -12.90
C LEU A 190 -2.82 -0.59 -14.42
N ASN A 191 -3.87 -0.43 -15.23
CA ASN A 191 -3.72 -0.23 -16.68
C ASN A 191 -2.96 1.08 -17.00
N LYS A 192 -3.17 2.15 -16.24
CA LYS A 192 -2.44 3.42 -16.37
C LYS A 192 -0.96 3.27 -15.97
N MET A 193 -0.65 2.49 -14.92
CA MET A 193 0.72 2.13 -14.53
C MET A 193 1.42 1.23 -15.56
N MET A 194 0.71 0.60 -16.48
CA MET A 194 1.26 -0.37 -17.43
C MET A 194 1.53 0.20 -18.84
N GLU A 195 1.04 1.39 -19.20
CA GLU A 195 1.03 1.79 -20.62
C GLU A 195 2.09 2.78 -21.13
N LYS A 196 2.65 3.77 -20.39
CA LYS A 196 3.66 4.71 -20.99
C LYS A 196 4.67 5.34 -20.02
N SER A 197 5.78 5.82 -20.58
CA SER A 197 6.95 6.42 -19.88
C SER A 197 6.72 7.82 -19.26
N GLU A 198 5.68 8.55 -19.65
CA GLU A 198 5.37 9.88 -19.07
C GLU A 198 4.74 9.77 -17.67
N ASP A 199 3.95 8.72 -17.40
CA ASP A 199 3.30 8.48 -16.11
C ASP A 199 4.26 7.89 -15.04
N GLN A 200 5.47 7.48 -15.45
CA GLN A 200 6.53 7.01 -14.55
C GLN A 200 7.09 8.13 -13.68
N LYS A 201 7.11 9.36 -14.21
CA LYS A 201 7.57 10.53 -13.47
C LYS A 201 6.57 10.94 -12.40
N GLU A 202 5.28 10.81 -12.68
CA GLU A 202 4.20 11.05 -11.71
C GLU A 202 4.28 10.06 -10.53
N LEU A 203 4.53 8.78 -10.83
CA LEU A 203 4.76 7.76 -9.78
C LEU A 203 6.01 8.06 -8.95
N MET A 204 7.10 8.48 -9.60
CA MET A 204 8.32 8.88 -8.92
C MET A 204 8.12 10.10 -8.03
N ASP A 205 7.39 11.09 -8.51
CA ASP A 205 7.05 12.28 -7.76
C ASP A 205 6.14 11.93 -6.57
N GLU A 206 5.19 11.00 -6.73
CA GLU A 206 4.34 10.54 -5.64
C GLU A 206 5.13 9.77 -4.58
N ILE A 207 6.02 8.85 -4.98
CA ILE A 207 6.90 8.14 -4.02
C ILE A 207 7.83 9.13 -3.31
N LYS A 208 8.40 10.09 -4.05
CA LYS A 208 9.32 11.10 -3.52
C LYS A 208 8.65 12.05 -2.55
N ASN A 209 7.43 12.50 -2.86
CA ASN A 209 6.75 13.54 -2.09
C ASN A 209 5.86 12.98 -0.98
N ASP A 210 5.28 11.78 -1.14
CA ASP A 210 4.35 11.19 -0.18
C ASP A 210 4.41 9.63 -0.16
N PRO A 211 5.52 9.06 0.36
CA PRO A 211 5.69 7.61 0.46
C PRO A 211 4.65 6.94 1.37
N GLU A 212 4.07 7.68 2.32
CA GLU A 212 3.04 7.17 3.22
C GLU A 212 1.70 6.93 2.51
N LYS A 213 1.29 7.90 1.68
CA LYS A 213 0.11 7.78 0.82
C LYS A 213 0.26 6.62 -0.15
N MET A 214 1.43 6.47 -0.77
CA MET A 214 1.70 5.36 -1.69
C MET A 214 1.62 4.00 -0.98
N ALA A 215 2.23 3.86 0.21
CA ALA A 215 2.12 2.63 1.00
C ALA A 215 0.66 2.32 1.37
N GLY A 216 -0.13 3.35 1.71
CA GLY A 216 -1.56 3.21 1.99
C GLY A 216 -2.36 2.74 0.79
N GLN A 217 -2.05 3.23 -0.41
CA GLN A 217 -2.69 2.79 -1.65
C GLN A 217 -2.36 1.33 -1.98
N ILE A 218 -1.09 0.93 -1.85
CA ILE A 218 -0.65 -0.46 -2.07
C ILE A 218 -1.36 -1.41 -1.10
N VAL A 219 -1.42 -1.08 0.19
CA VAL A 219 -2.05 -1.93 1.20
C VAL A 219 -3.54 -2.10 0.93
N LYS A 220 -4.26 -1.01 0.64
CA LYS A 220 -5.69 -1.07 0.29
C LYS A 220 -5.95 -1.93 -0.95
N LEU A 221 -5.09 -1.83 -1.96
CA LEU A 221 -5.17 -2.63 -3.18
C LEU A 221 -5.10 -4.13 -2.85
N ILE A 222 -4.20 -4.52 -1.95
CA ILE A 222 -3.99 -5.92 -1.57
C ILE A 222 -5.14 -6.46 -0.71
N GLU A 223 -5.70 -5.64 0.18
CA GLU A 223 -6.88 -6.01 0.97
C GLU A 223 -8.07 -6.29 0.06
N HIS A 224 -8.27 -5.49 -0.99
CA HIS A 224 -9.36 -5.68 -1.94
C HIS A 224 -9.14 -6.93 -2.82
N LEU A 225 -7.91 -7.15 -3.32
CA LEU A 225 -7.55 -8.35 -4.09
C LEU A 225 -7.64 -9.65 -3.27
N GLY A 226 -7.65 -9.57 -1.94
CA GLY A 226 -7.84 -10.72 -1.05
C GLY A 226 -9.27 -11.29 -1.10
N THR A 227 -10.26 -10.46 -1.42
CA THR A 227 -11.69 -10.77 -1.23
C THR A 227 -12.43 -11.22 -2.50
N ASP A 228 -11.90 -10.90 -3.69
CA ASP A 228 -12.50 -11.28 -4.98
C ASP A 228 -11.68 -12.34 -5.73
N GLY A 229 -12.32 -13.48 -6.03
CA GLY A 229 -11.68 -14.70 -6.56
C GLY A 229 -11.50 -14.77 -8.08
N GLN A 230 -11.54 -13.65 -8.81
CA GLN A 230 -11.68 -13.69 -10.28
C GLN A 230 -10.46 -13.21 -11.09
N TYR A 231 -9.37 -12.80 -10.45
CA TYR A 231 -8.19 -12.28 -11.13
C TYR A 231 -6.94 -13.12 -10.86
N ASP A 232 -6.09 -13.21 -11.88
CA ASP A 232 -4.74 -13.76 -11.76
C ASP A 232 -3.90 -12.81 -10.89
N LYS A 233 -3.91 -13.08 -9.59
CA LYS A 233 -3.21 -12.29 -8.58
C LYS A 233 -1.74 -12.18 -8.94
N ASP A 234 -1.14 -13.24 -9.49
CA ASP A 234 0.27 -13.29 -9.83
C ASP A 234 0.64 -12.33 -10.97
N SER A 235 -0.20 -12.19 -12.00
CA SER A 235 0.03 -11.21 -13.08
C SER A 235 0.03 -9.76 -12.59
N MET A 236 -0.88 -9.39 -11.69
CA MET A 236 -0.90 -8.06 -11.08
C MET A 236 0.29 -7.83 -10.12
N VAL A 237 0.71 -8.87 -9.39
CA VAL A 237 1.95 -8.82 -8.57
C VAL A 237 3.13 -8.48 -9.48
N GLU A 238 3.28 -9.23 -10.57
CA GLU A 238 4.41 -9.08 -11.48
C GLU A 238 4.46 -7.71 -12.12
N ALA A 239 3.30 -7.14 -12.50
CA ALA A 239 3.21 -5.78 -13.03
C ALA A 239 3.66 -4.70 -12.03
N LEU A 240 3.19 -4.80 -10.78
CA LEU A 240 3.57 -3.87 -9.70
C LEU A 240 5.06 -3.99 -9.37
N LEU A 241 5.56 -5.22 -9.26
CA LEU A 241 6.98 -5.48 -9.03
C LEU A 241 7.82 -4.97 -10.20
N HIS A 242 7.43 -5.22 -11.44
CA HIS A 242 8.12 -4.74 -12.63
C HIS A 242 8.23 -3.20 -12.64
N ASN A 243 7.16 -2.49 -12.28
CA ASN A 243 7.18 -1.03 -12.21
C ASN A 243 8.11 -0.50 -11.12
N ILE A 244 8.13 -1.14 -9.94
CA ILE A 244 9.07 -0.81 -8.87
C ILE A 244 10.52 -1.11 -9.30
N GLN A 245 10.74 -2.24 -10.00
CA GLN A 245 12.05 -2.62 -10.53
C GLN A 245 12.53 -1.62 -11.59
N MET A 246 11.67 -1.19 -12.51
CA MET A 246 11.99 -0.20 -13.54
C MET A 246 12.33 1.18 -12.97
N VAL A 247 11.57 1.60 -11.95
CA VAL A 247 11.87 2.79 -11.14
C VAL A 247 13.25 2.67 -10.50
N SER A 248 13.64 1.50 -10.02
CA SER A 248 14.97 1.32 -9.46
C SER A 248 16.08 1.21 -10.51
N ASP A 249 15.80 0.63 -11.66
CA ASP A 249 16.73 0.54 -12.78
C ASP A 249 17.10 1.92 -13.31
N THR A 250 16.14 2.84 -13.36
CA THR A 250 16.38 4.25 -13.69
C THR A 250 17.23 4.96 -12.63
N MET A 251 17.15 4.56 -11.35
CA MET A 251 18.06 5.01 -10.30
C MET A 251 19.47 4.40 -10.41
N SER A 252 19.61 3.23 -11.02
CA SER A 252 20.90 2.55 -11.14
C SER A 252 21.68 2.95 -12.40
N LYS A 253 21.00 3.48 -13.43
CA LYS A 253 21.55 3.75 -14.76
C LYS A 253 22.02 5.21 -15.00
N LYS A 254 21.95 6.13 -14.03
CA LYS A 254 22.34 7.53 -14.22
C LYS A 254 23.72 7.86 -13.64
N ASP A 255 24.53 8.54 -14.44
CA ASP A 255 25.92 8.95 -14.17
C ASP A 255 26.13 9.64 -12.81
N SER A 256 27.34 9.48 -12.29
CA SER A 256 27.90 9.89 -10.99
C SER A 256 27.81 11.38 -10.63
N SER A 257 27.05 12.20 -11.37
CA SER A 257 26.97 13.66 -11.23
C SER A 257 25.67 14.19 -10.61
N ALA A 258 24.69 13.34 -10.29
CA ALA A 258 23.40 13.74 -9.70
C ALA A 258 23.17 13.17 -8.27
N THR A 259 24.17 13.27 -7.40
CA THR A 259 24.15 12.69 -6.04
C THR A 259 22.97 13.11 -5.17
N GLU A 260 22.50 14.36 -5.27
CA GLU A 260 21.38 14.85 -4.45
C GLU A 260 20.02 14.23 -4.82
N GLU A 261 19.73 14.02 -6.11
CA GLU A 261 18.47 13.41 -6.53
C GLU A 261 18.39 11.94 -6.11
N HIS A 262 19.50 11.20 -6.24
CA HIS A 262 19.56 9.80 -5.82
C HIS A 262 19.38 9.63 -4.31
N GLU A 263 19.90 10.55 -3.51
CA GLU A 263 19.75 10.53 -2.05
C GLU A 263 18.29 10.81 -1.63
N THR A 264 17.62 11.77 -2.27
CA THR A 264 16.20 12.08 -1.99
C THR A 264 15.27 10.91 -2.32
N ILE A 265 15.48 10.23 -3.46
CA ILE A 265 14.65 9.09 -3.85
C ILE A 265 14.97 7.85 -3.00
N GLY A 266 16.25 7.63 -2.66
CA GLY A 266 16.65 6.57 -1.74
C GLY A 266 15.99 6.70 -0.36
N GLY A 267 15.92 7.93 0.18
CA GLY A 267 15.22 8.24 1.42
C GLY A 267 13.70 8.02 1.33
N ALA A 268 13.10 8.40 0.22
CA ALA A 268 11.68 8.16 -0.05
C ALA A 268 11.35 6.66 -0.14
N MET A 269 12.18 5.87 -0.83
CA MET A 269 12.03 4.41 -0.93
C MET A 269 12.21 3.71 0.42
N MET A 270 13.15 4.17 1.26
CA MET A 270 13.27 3.67 2.63
C MET A 270 12.03 3.97 3.47
N SER A 271 11.45 5.16 3.29
CA SER A 271 10.21 5.55 3.97
C SER A 271 9.02 4.69 3.51
N LEU A 272 8.92 4.44 2.20
CA LEU A 272 7.93 3.55 1.61
C LEU A 272 8.07 2.11 2.15
N GLU A 273 9.29 1.57 2.20
CA GLU A 273 9.57 0.24 2.76
C GLU A 273 9.13 0.13 4.22
N ASN A 274 9.48 1.12 5.05
CA ASN A 274 9.13 1.15 6.46
C ASN A 274 7.62 1.24 6.67
N GLU A 275 6.93 2.03 5.84
CA GLU A 275 5.49 2.17 5.94
C GLU A 275 4.75 0.91 5.48
N LEU A 276 5.21 0.23 4.42
CA LEU A 276 4.69 -1.07 4.01
C LEU A 276 4.89 -2.14 5.10
N LYS A 277 6.07 -2.16 5.75
CA LYS A 277 6.33 -3.04 6.90
C LYS A 277 5.42 -2.71 8.08
N ARG A 278 5.16 -1.43 8.35
CA ARG A 278 4.28 -0.99 9.45
C ARG A 278 2.83 -1.41 9.19
N LYS A 279 2.30 -1.08 8.01
CA LYS A 279 0.91 -1.37 7.65
C LYS A 279 0.64 -2.86 7.45
N SER A 280 1.62 -3.64 6.99
CA SER A 280 1.43 -5.08 6.82
C SER A 280 1.19 -5.85 8.11
N LYS A 281 1.64 -5.33 9.26
CA LYS A 281 1.33 -5.92 10.58
C LYS A 281 -0.15 -5.87 10.93
N ASN A 282 -0.92 -4.98 10.30
CA ASN A 282 -2.35 -4.81 10.56
C ASN A 282 -3.22 -5.57 9.54
N LEU A 283 -2.61 -6.31 8.61
CA LEU A 283 -3.34 -7.09 7.62
C LEU A 283 -3.87 -8.38 8.24
N SER A 284 -5.15 -8.66 8.05
CA SER A 284 -5.82 -9.85 8.57
C SER A 284 -5.54 -11.13 7.75
N SER A 285 -5.09 -11.00 6.50
CA SER A 285 -4.91 -12.13 5.59
C SER A 285 -3.43 -12.50 5.41
N GLY A 286 -3.09 -13.77 5.65
CA GLY A 286 -1.73 -14.30 5.45
C GLY A 286 -1.24 -14.19 3.99
N ALA A 287 -2.14 -14.21 3.01
CA ALA A 287 -1.82 -13.98 1.61
C ALA A 287 -1.39 -12.52 1.35
N SER A 288 -2.10 -11.56 1.94
CA SER A 288 -1.79 -10.13 1.86
C SER A 288 -0.45 -9.81 2.54
N VAL A 289 -0.16 -10.46 3.67
CA VAL A 289 1.13 -10.35 4.37
C VAL A 289 2.28 -10.89 3.50
N ARG A 290 2.11 -12.08 2.89
CA ARG A 290 3.11 -12.65 1.97
C ARG A 290 3.34 -11.77 0.74
N PHE A 291 2.29 -11.13 0.25
CA PHE A 291 2.38 -10.21 -0.89
C PHE A 291 3.17 -8.94 -0.52
N ILE A 292 2.83 -8.25 0.58
CA ILE A 292 3.60 -7.07 1.02
C ILE A 292 5.06 -7.45 1.22
N LYS A 293 5.32 -8.64 1.77
CA LYS A 293 6.68 -9.12 1.97
C LYS A 293 7.46 -9.20 0.66
N LYS A 294 6.88 -9.74 -0.43
CA LYS A 294 7.53 -9.76 -1.76
C LYS A 294 7.87 -8.35 -2.26
N ILE A 295 6.92 -7.40 -2.17
CA ILE A 295 7.16 -6.00 -2.55
C ILE A 295 8.28 -5.39 -1.71
N THR A 296 8.20 -5.60 -0.40
CA THR A 296 9.18 -5.09 0.56
C THR A 296 10.57 -5.67 0.29
N ASP A 297 10.67 -6.94 -0.07
CA ASP A 297 11.95 -7.58 -0.42
C ASP A 297 12.57 -6.98 -1.68
N VAL A 298 11.75 -6.65 -2.69
CA VAL A 298 12.21 -5.96 -3.90
C VAL A 298 12.67 -4.53 -3.58
N ILE A 299 11.87 -3.73 -2.86
CA ILE A 299 12.27 -2.38 -2.43
C ILE A 299 13.53 -2.44 -1.55
N SER A 300 13.63 -3.44 -0.67
CA SER A 300 14.81 -3.65 0.19
C SER A 300 16.07 -3.85 -0.65
N SER A 301 16.03 -4.72 -1.66
CA SER A 301 17.20 -4.99 -2.52
C SER A 301 17.78 -3.73 -3.18
N TYR A 302 16.96 -2.69 -3.37
CA TYR A 302 17.35 -1.43 -3.96
C TYR A 302 17.78 -0.37 -2.93
N THR A 303 17.06 -0.29 -1.81
CA THR A 303 17.45 0.59 -0.70
C THR A 303 18.73 0.10 -0.03
N ASP A 304 19.12 -1.17 -0.17
CA ASP A 304 20.36 -1.74 0.36
C ASP A 304 21.61 -0.95 -0.10
N LYS A 305 21.64 -0.48 -1.37
CA LYS A 305 22.73 0.38 -1.87
C LYS A 305 22.71 1.76 -1.20
N ALA A 306 21.55 2.41 -1.14
CA ALA A 306 21.42 3.72 -0.51
C ALA A 306 21.72 3.67 1.00
N LYS A 307 21.32 2.59 1.68
CA LYS A 307 21.65 2.31 3.09
C LYS A 307 23.16 2.12 3.26
N ALA A 308 23.80 1.33 2.40
CA ALA A 308 25.25 1.12 2.42
C ALA A 308 26.00 2.44 2.15
N ASP A 309 25.58 3.22 1.16
CA ASP A 309 26.17 4.53 0.84
C ASP A 309 26.02 5.51 2.00
N LYS A 310 24.87 5.53 2.69
CA LYS A 310 24.65 6.35 3.88
C LYS A 310 25.53 5.92 5.05
N VAL A 311 25.66 4.60 5.29
CA VAL A 311 26.54 4.05 6.34
C VAL A 311 28.01 4.39 6.05
N ILE A 312 28.45 4.24 4.80
CA ILE A 312 29.82 4.60 4.39
C ILE A 312 30.04 6.10 4.45
N GLY A 313 29.07 6.90 4.00
CA GLY A 313 29.11 8.36 4.04
C GLY A 313 29.28 8.86 5.48
N GLU A 314 28.47 8.34 6.40
CA GLU A 314 28.59 8.65 7.82
C GLU A 314 29.96 8.18 8.35
N TYR A 315 30.37 6.94 8.06
CA TYR A 315 31.65 6.38 8.47
C TYR A 315 32.84 7.27 8.06
N LEU A 316 32.88 7.67 6.79
CA LEU A 316 33.93 8.52 6.21
C LEU A 316 33.93 9.93 6.77
N SER A 317 32.79 10.41 7.29
CA SER A 317 32.64 11.80 7.71
C SER A 317 33.49 12.14 8.94
N HIS A 318 33.63 11.28 9.97
CA HIS A 318 34.49 11.53 11.16
C HIS A 318 34.81 10.29 12.01
N GLU A 319 35.90 10.24 12.78
CA GLU A 319 36.26 9.10 13.67
C GLU A 319 35.21 8.75 14.78
N LYS A 320 34.38 9.72 15.20
CA LYS A 320 33.22 9.50 16.10
C LYS A 320 32.00 8.88 15.39
N SER A 321 32.01 8.80 14.06
CA SER A 321 30.93 8.27 13.23
C SER A 321 30.77 6.75 13.34
N LEU A 322 31.78 6.05 13.87
CA LEU A 322 31.76 4.59 13.94
C LEU A 322 30.56 4.09 14.76
N LYS A 323 30.20 4.80 15.84
CA LYS A 323 28.97 4.53 16.61
C LYS A 323 27.68 4.90 15.86
N ALA A 324 27.70 5.95 15.04
CA ALA A 324 26.54 6.35 14.24
C ALA A 324 26.30 5.38 13.08
N ALA A 325 27.36 4.97 12.38
CA ALA A 325 27.38 3.91 11.39
C ALA A 325 26.95 2.56 12.01
N GLU A 326 27.45 2.22 13.21
CA GLU A 326 26.98 1.04 13.97
C GLU A 326 25.49 1.12 14.31
N GLN A 327 24.99 2.31 14.70
CA GLN A 327 23.57 2.50 15.02
C GLN A 327 22.70 2.40 13.77
N MET A 328 23.11 2.99 12.65
CA MET A 328 22.44 2.83 11.35
C MET A 328 22.46 1.38 10.90
N MET A 329 23.56 0.66 11.06
CA MET A 329 23.63 -0.78 10.79
C MET A 329 22.65 -1.56 11.67
N LYS A 330 22.52 -1.23 12.96
CA LYS A 330 21.54 -1.87 13.85
C LYS A 330 20.09 -1.61 13.44
N GLU A 331 19.78 -0.42 12.94
CA GLU A 331 18.44 -0.05 12.45
C GLU A 331 18.12 -0.70 11.11
N VAL A 332 19.15 -0.92 10.29
CA VAL A 332 19.06 -1.59 9.00
C VAL A 332 19.00 -3.13 9.16
N SER A 333 19.63 -3.68 10.20
CA SER A 333 19.78 -5.13 10.45
C SER A 333 18.61 -5.83 11.15
N ILE A 334 17.38 -5.57 10.72
CA ILE A 334 16.18 -6.18 11.36
C ILE A 334 15.94 -7.64 10.87
N GLY A 335 16.79 -8.23 10.00
CA GLY A 335 16.63 -9.63 9.57
C GLY A 335 17.82 -10.26 8.83
N SER A 336 18.04 -11.57 9.03
CA SER A 336 19.31 -12.24 8.66
C SER A 336 19.63 -12.31 7.16
N SER A 337 18.65 -12.18 6.27
CA SER A 337 18.88 -12.19 4.82
C SER A 337 19.20 -10.80 4.26
N ALA A 338 18.66 -9.73 4.86
CA ALA A 338 19.00 -8.35 4.51
C ALA A 338 20.43 -8.02 4.98
N ASP A 339 20.83 -8.55 6.15
CA ASP A 339 22.17 -8.38 6.71
C ASP A 339 23.27 -8.82 5.74
N GLN A 340 23.12 -9.98 5.10
CA GLN A 340 24.11 -10.52 4.17
C GLN A 340 24.20 -9.70 2.88
N ARG A 341 23.07 -9.18 2.37
CA ARG A 341 23.05 -8.36 1.14
C ARG A 341 23.68 -6.99 1.36
N ILE A 342 23.36 -6.34 2.46
CA ILE A 342 23.87 -5.02 2.80
C ILE A 342 25.36 -5.10 3.13
N LEU A 343 25.80 -6.15 3.83
CA LEU A 343 27.22 -6.42 4.03
C LEU A 343 27.95 -6.68 2.70
N ALA A 344 27.42 -7.52 1.82
CA ALA A 344 28.03 -7.76 0.51
C ALA A 344 28.18 -6.46 -0.30
N ARG A 345 27.16 -5.59 -0.25
CA ARG A 345 27.18 -4.30 -0.95
C ARG A 345 28.14 -3.29 -0.30
N LEU A 346 28.22 -3.27 1.03
CA LEU A 346 29.24 -2.54 1.78
C LEU A 346 30.65 -2.96 1.34
N LYS A 347 30.93 -4.28 1.24
CA LYS A 347 32.24 -4.79 0.79
C LYS A 347 32.59 -4.27 -0.62
N GLU A 348 31.64 -4.30 -1.54
CA GLU A 348 31.82 -3.80 -2.91
C GLU A 348 32.09 -2.30 -2.95
N LEU A 349 31.30 -1.49 -2.23
CA LEU A 349 31.46 -0.02 -2.19
C LEU A 349 32.73 0.43 -1.46
N VAL A 350 33.16 -0.32 -0.44
CA VAL A 350 34.42 -0.08 0.28
C VAL A 350 35.62 -0.33 -0.63
N LYS A 351 35.55 -1.38 -1.46
CA LYS A 351 36.54 -1.71 -2.48
C LYS A 351 36.58 -0.68 -3.62
N GLU A 352 35.41 -0.23 -4.10
CA GLU A 352 35.31 0.84 -5.11
C GLU A 352 35.91 2.17 -4.62
N LYS A 353 35.80 2.47 -3.32
CA LYS A 353 36.36 3.68 -2.70
C LYS A 353 37.81 3.54 -2.22
N GLY A 354 38.47 2.39 -2.47
CA GLY A 354 39.89 2.18 -2.20
C GLY A 354 40.26 2.09 -0.70
N MET A 355 39.32 1.71 0.15
CA MET A 355 39.55 1.54 1.60
C MET A 355 40.13 0.16 1.93
N GLN A 356 40.85 0.05 3.06
CA GLN A 356 41.31 -1.23 3.61
C GLN A 356 40.10 -2.05 4.08
N GLU A 357 39.77 -3.08 3.30
CA GLU A 357 38.59 -3.94 3.44
C GLU A 357 38.50 -4.61 4.84
N ASP A 358 39.65 -4.94 5.45
CA ASP A 358 39.74 -5.79 6.63
C ASP A 358 39.32 -5.12 7.95
N GLU A 359 39.52 -3.81 8.11
CA GLU A 359 39.34 -3.13 9.42
C GLU A 359 37.87 -2.76 9.70
N LEU A 360 37.15 -2.28 8.69
CA LEU A 360 35.72 -1.96 8.77
C LEU A 360 34.87 -3.23 8.86
N ILE A 361 35.21 -4.27 8.08
CA ILE A 361 34.48 -5.54 8.07
C ILE A 361 34.65 -6.27 9.40
N ALA A 362 35.87 -6.34 9.94
CA ALA A 362 36.11 -6.99 11.22
C ALA A 362 35.29 -6.35 12.36
N HIS A 363 35.18 -5.02 12.40
CA HIS A 363 34.37 -4.30 13.38
C HIS A 363 32.85 -4.50 13.20
N LEU A 364 32.36 -4.59 11.97
CA LEU A 364 30.94 -4.82 11.69
C LEU A 364 30.53 -6.28 11.94
N GLU A 365 31.35 -7.25 11.54
CA GLU A 365 31.08 -8.68 11.71
C GLU A 365 31.13 -9.11 13.19
N GLN A 366 32.05 -8.57 13.99
CA GLN A 366 32.11 -8.83 15.45
C GLN A 366 30.81 -8.42 16.17
N ASN A 367 30.21 -7.30 15.77
CA ASN A 367 29.02 -6.75 16.41
C ASN A 367 27.73 -7.49 16.04
N ILE A 368 27.64 -8.01 14.81
CA ILE A 368 26.51 -8.85 14.36
C ILE A 368 26.57 -10.23 15.03
N ALA A 369 27.76 -10.82 15.15
CA ALA A 369 27.97 -12.11 15.82
C ALA A 369 27.73 -12.05 17.34
N ALA A 370 27.90 -10.88 17.98
CA ALA A 370 27.79 -10.72 19.43
C ALA A 370 26.35 -10.75 20.01
N LYS A 371 25.31 -11.04 19.21
CA LYS A 371 23.92 -11.18 19.73
C LYS A 371 23.34 -12.59 19.57
N LYS A 372 23.40 -13.36 20.66
CA LYS A 372 22.25 -13.98 21.36
C LYS A 372 22.72 -14.76 22.61
N PRO A 373 22.96 -14.11 23.76
CA PRO A 373 22.55 -14.75 25.01
C PRO A 373 21.03 -14.59 25.13
N LYS A 374 20.31 -15.70 25.30
CA LYS A 374 18.93 -15.67 25.79
C LYS A 374 18.96 -14.85 27.08
N ARG A 375 18.46 -13.61 27.04
CA ARG A 375 18.26 -12.83 28.25
C ARG A 375 17.15 -13.53 29.01
N GLN A 376 17.52 -14.38 29.97
CA GLN A 376 16.66 -14.65 31.10
C GLN A 376 16.31 -13.28 31.68
N ILE A 377 15.04 -12.92 31.61
CA ILE A 377 14.50 -11.76 32.30
C ILE A 377 14.68 -12.09 33.78
N SER A 378 15.74 -11.58 34.39
CA SER A 378 15.98 -11.75 35.81
C SER A 378 14.85 -11.04 36.54
N ARG A 379 14.03 -11.79 37.27
CA ARG A 379 12.90 -11.34 38.10
C ARG A 379 13.30 -10.50 39.32
N THR A 380 14.33 -9.65 39.24
CA THR A 380 14.70 -8.76 40.34
C THR A 380 14.83 -7.32 39.83
N PHE A 381 13.83 -6.54 40.26
CA PHE A 381 13.36 -5.24 39.82
C PHE A 381 14.28 -4.03 40.10
N HIS A 382 15.43 -4.20 40.75
CA HIS A 382 16.30 -3.07 41.11
C HIS A 382 16.92 -2.28 39.93
N PRO A 383 17.34 -2.88 38.80
CA PRO A 383 18.20 -2.17 37.86
C PRO A 383 17.56 -1.00 37.09
N LEU A 384 16.23 -0.94 36.97
CA LEU A 384 15.54 0.12 36.23
C LEU A 384 15.04 1.23 37.17
N ALA A 385 14.49 0.85 38.32
CA ALA A 385 14.08 1.80 39.36
C ALA A 385 15.28 2.65 39.83
N GLU A 386 16.43 2.03 40.07
CA GLU A 386 17.67 2.72 40.43
C GLU A 386 18.16 3.65 39.31
N ARG A 387 18.01 3.25 38.04
CA ARG A 387 18.37 4.11 36.89
C ARG A 387 17.46 5.32 36.76
N ILE A 388 16.15 5.13 36.95
CA ILE A 388 15.19 6.24 36.93
C ILE A 388 15.43 7.16 38.13
N GLU A 389 15.70 6.60 39.31
CA GLU A 389 15.99 7.38 40.51
C GLU A 389 17.27 8.21 40.36
N HIS A 390 18.31 7.62 39.76
CA HIS A 390 19.57 8.29 39.44
C HIS A 390 19.39 9.42 38.41
N GLU A 391 18.67 9.18 37.30
CA GLU A 391 18.38 10.21 36.29
C GLU A 391 17.51 11.34 36.86
N LEU A 392 16.56 11.02 37.74
CA LEU A 392 15.79 12.03 38.45
C LEU A 392 16.66 12.84 39.43
N ASP A 393 17.70 12.25 40.03
CA ASP A 393 18.67 12.98 40.85
C ASP A 393 19.65 13.83 40.04
N SER A 394 20.06 13.37 38.85
CA SER A 394 20.99 14.13 38.01
C SER A 394 20.32 15.34 37.37
N ASP A 395 19.11 15.15 36.84
CA ASP A 395 18.49 16.11 35.93
C ASP A 395 17.48 17.03 36.64
N PHE A 396 16.97 16.62 37.81
CA PHE A 396 15.93 17.35 38.53
C PHE A 396 16.33 17.70 39.98
N LYS A 397 17.53 18.23 40.15
CA LYS A 397 18.09 18.61 41.47
C LYS A 397 17.24 19.59 42.28
N GLU A 398 16.42 20.40 41.62
CA GLU A 398 15.56 21.41 42.27
C GLU A 398 14.17 20.88 42.65
N MET A 399 13.84 19.63 42.29
CA MET A 399 12.55 19.03 42.61
C MET A 399 12.47 18.68 44.10
N LYS A 400 11.36 19.02 44.74
CA LYS A 400 11.12 18.63 46.14
C LYS A 400 11.07 17.11 46.25
N ALA A 401 11.66 16.58 47.33
CA ALA A 401 11.72 15.14 47.58
C ALA A 401 10.35 14.46 47.55
N ASP A 402 9.31 15.13 48.05
CA ASP A 402 7.94 14.62 48.05
C ASP A 402 7.34 14.49 46.64
N ASP A 403 7.64 15.45 45.75
CA ASP A 403 7.17 15.42 44.37
C ASP A 403 7.95 14.39 43.55
N LYS A 404 9.26 14.25 43.82
CA LYS A 404 10.11 13.20 43.24
C LYS A 404 9.59 11.80 43.59
N LYS A 405 9.22 11.59 44.87
CA LYS A 405 8.64 10.33 45.33
C LYS A 405 7.31 10.02 44.64
N LYS A 406 6.41 11.01 44.53
CA LYS A 406 5.14 10.84 43.81
C LYS A 406 5.35 10.50 42.34
N LEU A 407 6.34 11.12 41.69
CA LEU A 407 6.67 10.85 40.30
C LEU A 407 7.23 9.43 40.12
N LEU A 408 8.12 8.98 41.01
CA LEU A 408 8.63 7.60 41.02
C LEU A 408 7.50 6.59 41.20
N ASP A 409 6.60 6.82 42.16
CA ASP A 409 5.44 5.96 42.40
C ASP A 409 4.51 5.91 41.16
N TYR A 410 4.29 7.06 40.52
CA TYR A 410 3.50 7.13 39.28
C TYR A 410 4.16 6.36 38.13
N LEU A 411 5.45 6.58 37.87
CA LEU A 411 6.18 5.90 36.81
C LEU A 411 6.23 4.38 37.04
N ASN A 412 6.40 3.96 38.28
CA ASN A 412 6.36 2.55 38.66
C ASN A 412 4.98 1.94 38.33
N ASN A 413 3.89 2.60 38.71
CA ASN A 413 2.54 2.13 38.41
C ASN A 413 2.25 2.05 36.90
N VAL A 414 2.69 3.04 36.12
CA VAL A 414 2.56 3.01 34.65
C VAL A 414 3.34 1.85 34.07
N TYR A 415 4.58 1.63 34.51
CA TYR A 415 5.40 0.53 34.03
C TYR A 415 4.81 -0.85 34.37
N VAL A 416 4.34 -1.06 35.59
CA VAL A 416 3.69 -2.32 36.00
C VAL A 416 2.45 -2.57 35.14
N ARG A 417 1.64 -1.53 34.90
CA ARG A 417 0.46 -1.63 34.04
C ARG A 417 0.80 -2.00 32.60
N GLU A 418 1.79 -1.34 31.99
CA GLU A 418 2.18 -1.63 30.61
C GLU A 418 2.89 -2.99 30.48
N THR A 419 3.67 -3.39 31.48
CA THR A 419 4.30 -4.72 31.52
C THR A 419 3.24 -5.81 31.59
N LYS A 420 2.24 -5.66 32.47
CA LYS A 420 1.12 -6.58 32.57
C LYS A 420 0.35 -6.67 31.25
N LYS A 421 0.08 -5.55 30.57
CA LYS A 421 -0.55 -5.57 29.24
C LYS A 421 0.28 -6.33 28.19
N LEU A 422 1.61 -6.30 28.28
CA LEU A 422 2.48 -7.04 27.39
C LEU A 422 2.51 -8.54 27.72
N GLU A 423 2.46 -8.89 29.01
CA GLU A 423 2.29 -10.27 29.47
C GLU A 423 0.94 -10.84 29.00
N ASP A 424 -0.16 -10.12 29.27
CA ASP A 424 -1.51 -10.52 28.83
C ASP A 424 -1.56 -10.73 27.29
N LYS A 425 -0.95 -9.82 26.51
CA LYS A 425 -0.84 -9.99 25.05
C LYS A 425 0.03 -11.15 24.60
N ALA A 426 1.06 -11.48 25.37
CA ALA A 426 1.94 -12.61 25.05
C ALA A 426 1.21 -13.93 25.31
N ASP A 427 0.41 -13.98 26.38
CA ASP A 427 -0.45 -15.13 26.70
C ASP A 427 -1.55 -15.29 25.63
N ASP A 428 -2.21 -14.20 25.20
CA ASP A 428 -3.21 -14.23 24.10
C ASP A 428 -2.59 -14.78 22.79
N LEU A 429 -1.40 -14.30 22.42
CA LEU A 429 -0.68 -14.79 21.23
C LEU A 429 -0.24 -16.26 21.38
N GLN A 430 0.06 -16.70 22.59
CA GLN A 430 0.41 -18.09 22.83
C GLN A 430 -0.81 -18.99 22.62
N HIS A 431 -1.98 -18.60 23.11
CA HIS A 431 -3.23 -19.33 22.87
C HIS A 431 -3.60 -19.36 21.39
N GLU A 432 -3.49 -18.24 20.66
CA GLU A 432 -3.74 -18.23 19.21
C GLU A 432 -2.78 -19.16 18.45
N LEU A 433 -1.52 -19.26 18.89
CA LEU A 433 -0.56 -20.22 18.33
C LEU A 433 -0.92 -21.67 18.64
N GLU A 434 -1.42 -21.96 19.84
CA GLU A 434 -1.89 -23.28 20.24
C GLU A 434 -3.11 -23.70 19.41
N ASP A 435 -4.09 -22.80 19.20
CA ASP A 435 -5.26 -23.06 18.35
C ASP A 435 -4.87 -23.33 16.88
N ILE A 436 -3.95 -22.53 16.33
CA ILE A 436 -3.43 -22.76 14.96
C ILE A 436 -2.66 -24.09 14.87
N GLN A 437 -1.96 -24.48 15.93
CA GLN A 437 -1.28 -25.78 15.97
C GLN A 437 -2.28 -26.94 15.93
N GLU A 438 -3.36 -26.86 16.72
CA GLU A 438 -4.43 -27.85 16.73
C GLU A 438 -5.12 -27.97 15.36
N ASP A 439 -5.49 -26.84 14.73
CA ASP A 439 -6.07 -26.82 13.38
C ASP A 439 -5.14 -27.44 12.32
N VAL A 440 -3.83 -27.22 12.47
CA VAL A 440 -2.83 -27.77 11.57
C VAL A 440 -2.67 -29.27 11.80
N GLU A 441 -2.60 -29.72 13.06
CA GLU A 441 -2.56 -31.14 13.44
C GLU A 441 -3.78 -31.89 12.87
N ASP A 442 -5.00 -31.36 13.07
CA ASP A 442 -6.24 -31.92 12.52
C ASP A 442 -6.21 -32.03 10.98
N ALA A 443 -5.67 -31.02 10.30
CA ALA A 443 -5.52 -31.05 8.84
C ALA A 443 -4.48 -32.08 8.37
N PHE A 444 -3.46 -32.38 9.17
CA PHE A 444 -2.43 -33.36 8.84
C PHE A 444 -2.92 -34.80 9.07
N ASP A 445 -3.69 -35.05 10.12
CA ASP A 445 -4.25 -36.36 10.45
C ASP A 445 -5.05 -36.98 9.28
N ASP A 446 -5.76 -36.16 8.50
CA ASP A 446 -6.55 -36.61 7.34
C ASP A 446 -5.73 -36.87 6.07
N THR A 447 -4.46 -36.45 6.02
CA THR A 447 -3.68 -36.42 4.76
C THR A 447 -2.60 -37.51 4.64
N ASN A 448 -2.34 -38.28 5.70
CA ASN A 448 -1.19 -39.20 5.81
C ASN A 448 0.15 -38.50 5.50
N ILE A 449 0.26 -37.20 5.82
CA ILE A 449 1.48 -36.42 5.62
C ILE A 449 2.08 -36.13 6.98
N GLY A 450 3.36 -36.44 7.15
CA GLY A 450 4.14 -36.04 8.32
C GLY A 450 5.17 -34.98 7.96
N PHE A 451 5.65 -34.26 8.97
CA PHE A 451 6.71 -33.29 8.79
C PHE A 451 7.69 -33.23 9.96
N ILE A 452 8.90 -32.75 9.67
CA ILE A 452 9.95 -32.49 10.65
C ILE A 452 10.47 -31.08 10.42
N LEU A 453 10.52 -30.27 11.47
CA LEU A 453 11.22 -28.98 11.47
C LEU A 453 12.49 -29.10 12.31
N VAL A 454 13.60 -28.52 11.83
CA VAL A 454 14.86 -28.52 12.55
C VAL A 454 15.46 -27.12 12.72
N ASP A 455 16.19 -26.91 13.82
CA ASP A 455 16.95 -25.68 14.05
C ASP A 455 18.27 -25.66 13.26
N ARG A 456 19.02 -24.55 13.39
CA ARG A 456 20.34 -24.39 12.77
C ARG A 456 21.40 -25.39 13.27
N LYS A 457 21.15 -26.06 14.39
CA LYS A 457 22.01 -27.11 14.95
C LYS A 457 21.51 -28.51 14.58
N GLN A 458 20.52 -28.60 13.69
CA GLN A 458 19.86 -29.84 13.25
C GLN A 458 19.09 -30.58 14.36
N ASN A 459 18.70 -29.89 15.43
CA ASN A 459 17.80 -30.45 16.43
C ASN A 459 16.36 -30.35 15.97
N VAL A 460 15.56 -31.39 16.23
CA VAL A 460 14.13 -31.42 15.91
C VAL A 460 13.39 -30.40 16.77
N CYS A 461 12.78 -29.40 16.13
CA CYS A 461 11.98 -28.36 16.79
C CYS A 461 10.49 -28.71 16.86
N SER A 462 9.99 -29.40 15.84
CA SER A 462 8.60 -29.84 15.72
C SER A 462 8.58 -31.08 14.83
N LEU A 463 7.65 -31.98 15.12
CA LEU A 463 7.62 -33.33 14.56
C LEU A 463 6.17 -33.82 14.56
N GLU A 464 5.58 -33.95 13.38
CA GLU A 464 4.30 -34.62 13.21
C GLU A 464 4.46 -35.96 12.49
N HIS A 465 3.75 -36.97 13.00
CA HIS A 465 3.83 -38.37 12.54
C HIS A 465 5.25 -38.94 12.44
N GLY A 466 6.15 -38.49 13.30
CA GLY A 466 7.53 -38.96 13.33
C GLY A 466 7.69 -40.45 13.61
N ASP A 467 6.67 -41.09 14.21
CA ASP A 467 6.58 -42.53 14.45
C ASP A 467 6.46 -43.36 13.16
N LYS A 468 6.04 -42.74 12.06
CA LYS A 468 5.89 -43.40 10.75
C LYS A 468 7.22 -43.59 10.03
N LEU A 469 8.23 -42.79 10.37
CA LEU A 469 9.58 -43.00 9.88
C LEU A 469 10.25 -44.15 10.62
N PRO A 470 11.13 -44.93 9.98
CA PRO A 470 11.86 -46.02 10.62
C PRO A 470 12.97 -45.54 11.58
N PHE A 471 12.91 -44.28 12.02
CA PHE A 471 13.90 -43.62 12.85
C PHE A 471 13.27 -43.12 14.14
N ARG A 472 14.00 -43.27 15.26
CA ARG A 472 13.55 -42.70 16.54
C ARG A 472 13.86 -41.20 16.57
N LEU A 473 12.83 -40.38 16.39
CA LEU A 473 12.91 -38.93 16.44
C LEU A 473 12.36 -38.41 17.78
N LYS A 474 12.96 -37.34 18.31
CA LYS A 474 12.52 -36.69 19.55
C LYS A 474 12.76 -35.20 19.48
N LEU A 475 11.86 -34.43 20.08
CA LEU A 475 12.00 -32.98 20.24
C LEU A 475 13.29 -32.62 20.96
N ASN A 476 13.96 -31.58 20.46
CA ASN A 476 15.24 -31.03 20.93
C ASN A 476 16.44 -31.98 20.85
N GLU A 477 16.32 -33.13 20.18
CA GLU A 477 17.45 -34.00 19.85
C GLU A 477 17.87 -33.83 18.38
N PRO A 478 19.16 -34.02 18.03
CA PRO A 478 19.63 -33.95 16.65
C PRO A 478 19.02 -35.05 15.77
N LEU A 479 18.87 -34.78 14.47
CA LEU A 479 18.44 -35.81 13.52
C LEU A 479 19.41 -37.01 13.51
N PRO A 480 18.88 -38.25 13.40
CA PRO A 480 19.70 -39.44 13.25
C PRO A 480 20.64 -39.32 12.03
N ALA A 481 21.91 -39.69 12.21
CA ALA A 481 22.92 -39.59 11.17
C ALA A 481 22.56 -40.42 9.91
N GLU A 482 21.85 -41.53 10.07
CA GLU A 482 21.35 -42.37 8.99
C GLU A 482 20.34 -41.64 8.10
N LEU A 483 19.38 -40.93 8.72
CA LEU A 483 18.39 -40.11 8.03
C LEU A 483 19.08 -38.96 7.27
N LEU A 484 20.03 -38.28 7.92
CA LEU A 484 20.83 -37.23 7.27
C LEU A 484 21.62 -37.76 6.06
N GLY A 485 22.20 -38.96 6.17
CA GLY A 485 22.91 -39.61 5.08
C GLY A 485 22.02 -39.95 3.89
N LEU A 486 20.78 -40.40 4.14
CA LEU A 486 19.79 -40.65 3.08
C LEU A 486 19.35 -39.35 2.41
N ILE A 487 19.13 -38.28 3.18
CA ILE A 487 18.77 -36.96 2.65
C ILE A 487 19.89 -36.40 1.78
N GLU A 488 21.15 -36.54 2.19
CA GLU A 488 22.28 -36.01 1.42
C GLU A 488 22.54 -36.84 0.15
N LYS A 489 22.33 -38.16 0.21
CA LYS A 489 22.46 -39.03 -0.97
C LYS A 489 21.40 -38.73 -2.05
N ASN A 490 20.21 -38.31 -1.64
CA ASN A 490 19.09 -38.00 -2.53
C ASN A 490 18.86 -36.49 -2.69
N ARG A 491 19.90 -35.68 -2.51
CA ARG A 491 19.79 -34.21 -2.47
C ARG A 491 19.19 -33.60 -3.74
N ASP A 492 19.45 -34.20 -4.89
CA ASP A 492 18.96 -33.73 -6.20
C ASP A 492 17.66 -34.43 -6.64
N SER A 493 17.11 -35.32 -5.81
CA SER A 493 15.86 -36.03 -6.13
C SER A 493 14.65 -35.22 -5.67
N GLU A 494 13.63 -35.14 -6.52
CA GLU A 494 12.35 -34.49 -6.16
C GLU A 494 11.65 -35.23 -5.02
N SER A 495 11.78 -36.56 -4.96
CA SER A 495 11.28 -37.39 -3.87
C SER A 495 12.10 -38.68 -3.73
N PHE A 496 12.07 -39.31 -2.56
CA PHE A 496 12.73 -40.61 -2.34
C PHE A 496 12.05 -41.41 -1.21
N GLN A 497 12.21 -42.73 -1.26
CA GLN A 497 11.59 -43.66 -0.31
C GLN A 497 12.48 -43.92 0.91
N ILE A 498 11.87 -43.97 2.10
CA ILE A 498 12.46 -44.40 3.36
C ILE A 498 11.51 -45.40 4.02
N GLY A 499 11.79 -46.70 3.88
CA GLY A 499 10.87 -47.74 4.33
C GLY A 499 9.56 -47.67 3.55
N ASP A 500 8.44 -47.55 4.27
CA ASP A 500 7.10 -47.40 3.68
C ASP A 500 6.70 -45.91 3.50
N THR A 501 7.59 -44.98 3.82
CA THR A 501 7.33 -43.53 3.71
C THR A 501 8.02 -42.90 2.51
N THR A 502 7.32 -41.99 1.83
CA THR A 502 7.85 -41.21 0.71
C THR A 502 8.22 -39.81 1.20
N VAL A 503 9.51 -39.46 1.20
CA VAL A 503 9.94 -38.08 1.43
C VAL A 503 9.62 -37.26 0.17
N MET A 504 8.65 -36.36 0.30
CA MET A 504 8.14 -35.53 -0.80
C MET A 504 8.93 -34.23 -0.98
N HIS A 505 9.46 -33.67 0.11
CA HIS A 505 10.20 -32.42 0.05
C HIS A 505 11.21 -32.28 1.19
N VAL A 506 12.38 -31.74 0.87
CA VAL A 506 13.42 -31.39 1.83
C VAL A 506 13.70 -29.89 1.73
N GLY A 507 13.18 -29.13 2.67
CA GLY A 507 13.38 -27.69 2.73
C GLY A 507 14.75 -27.35 3.30
N ARG A 508 15.50 -26.51 2.59
CA ARG A 508 16.82 -26.00 3.01
C ARG A 508 16.85 -24.48 3.03
N THR A 509 17.76 -23.90 3.80
CA THR A 509 18.05 -22.46 3.78
C THR A 509 18.91 -22.09 2.55
N SER A 510 19.11 -20.79 2.31
CA SER A 510 20.05 -20.29 1.29
C SER A 510 21.49 -20.73 1.52
N GLU A 511 21.86 -21.02 2.77
CA GLU A 511 23.16 -21.57 3.18
C GLU A 511 23.20 -23.11 3.10
N ASN A 512 22.19 -23.72 2.46
CA ASN A 512 22.05 -25.17 2.30
C ASN A 512 21.87 -25.96 3.63
N HIS A 513 21.54 -25.28 4.72
CA HIS A 513 21.19 -25.95 5.99
C HIS A 513 19.81 -26.58 5.89
N LEU A 514 19.69 -27.84 6.31
CA LEU A 514 18.41 -28.53 6.43
C LEU A 514 17.50 -27.75 7.37
N LYS A 515 16.25 -27.52 6.96
CA LYS A 515 15.25 -26.75 7.69
C LYS A 515 13.98 -27.56 7.94
N SER A 516 13.52 -28.30 6.93
CA SER A 516 12.30 -29.09 7.03
C SER A 516 12.35 -30.35 6.19
N ILE A 517 11.61 -31.37 6.61
CA ILE A 517 11.38 -32.61 5.86
C ILE A 517 9.86 -32.82 5.82
N LEU A 518 9.31 -33.03 4.63
CA LEU A 518 7.91 -33.36 4.42
C LEU A 518 7.84 -34.76 3.82
N PHE A 519 7.03 -35.64 4.40
CA PHE A 519 6.91 -37.02 3.97
C PHE A 519 5.45 -37.49 3.99
N GLN A 520 5.14 -38.49 3.18
CA GLN A 520 3.85 -39.16 3.12
C GLN A 520 4.03 -40.61 3.54
N PHE A 521 3.09 -41.18 4.29
CA PHE A 521 3.17 -42.54 4.85
C PHE A 521 1.93 -43.39 4.60
#